data_AF-A0A7S2FH41-F1
#
_entry.id   AF-A0A7S2FH41-F1
#
_cell.length_a   1.000
_cell.length_b   1.000
_cell.length_c   1.000
_cell.angle_alpha   90.00
_cell.angle_beta   90.00
_cell.angle_gamma   90.00
#
_symmetry.space_group_name_H-M   'P 1'
#
loop_
_entity.id
_entity.type
_entity.pdbx_description
1 polymer ?
#
loop_
_entity_poly.entity_id
_entity_poly.type
_entity_poly.pdbx_seq_one_letter_code
_entity_poly.pdbx_strand_id
1 'polypeptide(L)'
;DIAFSLRRVTAYKWNEKTPIKQRGWYYRDDTGDVQGPYPSSWMRSWHQEGHFDPEIEVCFGDPSLWFKVYHLFPGPNVTFVITKALVKRDAAKAAAFLKHRLGTGTGAPG
;
A
#
# COMPACT_ATOMS: atom_id res chain seq x y z
N ASP A 1 9.08 -6.40 -6.82
CA ASP A 1 8.20 -7.37 -6.15
C ASP A 1 6.75 -7.29 -6.66
N ILE A 2 6.02 -8.41 -6.61
CA ILE A 2 4.57 -8.51 -6.85
C ILE A 2 3.76 -8.23 -5.58
N ALA A 3 4.30 -8.55 -4.40
CA ALA A 3 3.68 -8.29 -3.11
C ALA A 3 3.44 -6.79 -2.90
N PHE A 4 4.40 -5.93 -3.25
CA PHE A 4 4.23 -4.47 -3.21
C PHE A 4 3.06 -3.99 -4.08
N SER A 5 2.94 -4.55 -5.29
CA SER A 5 1.86 -4.21 -6.21
C SER A 5 0.50 -4.62 -5.65
N LEU A 6 0.38 -5.84 -5.11
CA LEU A 6 -0.85 -6.31 -4.49
C LEU A 6 -1.25 -5.45 -3.28
N ARG A 7 -0.31 -5.16 -2.37
CA ARG A 7 -0.57 -4.34 -1.18
C ARG A 7 -1.06 -2.94 -1.55
N ARG A 8 -0.42 -2.27 -2.53
CA ARG A 8 -0.86 -0.94 -2.99
C ARG A 8 -2.23 -0.97 -3.67
N VAL A 9 -2.52 -2.00 -4.47
CA VAL A 9 -3.85 -2.17 -5.07
C VAL A 9 -4.91 -2.36 -3.99
N THR A 10 -4.66 -3.22 -3.01
CA THR A 10 -5.57 -3.49 -1.89
C THR A 10 -5.80 -2.23 -1.06
N ALA A 11 -4.74 -1.55 -0.62
CA ALA A 11 -4.83 -0.31 0.16
C ALA A 11 -5.63 0.77 -0.59
N TYR A 12 -5.38 0.96 -1.88
CA TYR A 12 -6.14 1.93 -2.68
C TYR A 12 -7.63 1.59 -2.77
N LYS A 13 -7.94 0.32 -3.05
CA LYS A 13 -9.32 -0.15 -3.15
C LYS A 13 -10.06 -0.08 -1.83
N TRP A 14 -9.34 -0.23 -0.71
CA TRP A 14 -9.92 -0.03 0.60
C TRP A 14 -10.29 1.44 0.84
N ASN A 15 -9.35 2.37 0.62
CA ASN A 15 -9.62 3.79 0.73
C ASN A 15 -10.75 4.28 -0.21
N GLU A 16 -10.91 3.70 -1.41
CA GLU A 16 -12.06 4.01 -2.28
C GLU A 16 -13.41 3.60 -1.66
N LYS A 17 -13.45 2.51 -0.88
CA LYS A 17 -14.67 2.02 -0.20
C LYS A 17 -14.98 2.78 1.08
N THR A 18 -13.96 3.36 1.73
CA THR A 18 -14.10 4.16 2.95
C THR A 18 -14.96 5.41 2.74
N PRO A 19 -15.85 5.77 3.69
CA PRO A 19 -16.57 7.04 3.69
C PRO A 19 -15.64 8.24 3.50
N ILE A 20 -16.05 9.25 2.71
CA ILE A 20 -15.18 10.37 2.31
C ILE A 20 -14.47 11.02 3.51
N LYS A 21 -15.18 11.22 4.63
CA LYS A 21 -14.64 11.82 5.86
C LYS A 21 -13.57 11.00 6.60
N GLN A 22 -13.42 9.73 6.24
CA GLN A 22 -12.44 8.78 6.81
C GLN A 22 -11.35 8.39 5.80
N ARG A 23 -11.36 8.98 4.60
CA ARG A 23 -10.35 8.69 3.58
C ARG A 23 -9.04 9.39 3.92
N GLY A 24 -7.95 8.67 3.74
CA GLY A 24 -6.61 9.16 4.04
C GLY A 24 -5.78 8.11 4.74
N TRP A 25 -4.64 8.54 5.25
CA TRP A 25 -3.69 7.67 5.92
C TRP A 25 -3.87 7.70 7.41
N TYR A 26 -3.78 6.52 8.02
CA TYR A 26 -3.62 6.40 9.45
C TYR A 26 -2.25 5.78 9.74
N TYR A 27 -1.71 6.10 10.91
CA TYR A 27 -0.52 5.44 11.46
C TYR A 27 -0.76 5.03 12.90
N ARG A 28 0.03 4.07 13.39
CA ARG A 28 0.15 3.79 14.84
C ARG A 28 1.35 4.54 15.39
N ASP A 29 1.13 5.32 16.44
CA ASP A 29 2.22 6.00 17.15
C ASP A 29 2.95 5.04 18.12
N ASP A 30 3.87 5.59 18.90
CA ASP A 30 4.70 4.89 19.88
C ASP A 30 3.89 4.39 21.10
N THR A 31 2.72 4.97 21.37
CA THR A 31 1.78 4.45 22.39
C THR A 31 0.86 3.36 21.84
N GLY A 32 0.88 3.14 20.52
CA GLY A 32 0.05 2.16 19.81
C GLY A 32 -1.32 2.71 19.40
N ASP A 33 -1.56 3.99 19.64
CA ASP A 33 -2.79 4.69 19.31
C ASP A 33 -2.86 5.00 17.81
N VAL A 34 -4.08 5.05 17.28
CA VAL A 34 -4.32 5.29 15.86
C VAL A 34 -4.51 6.77 15.60
N GLN A 35 -3.64 7.35 14.77
CA GLN A 35 -3.68 8.75 14.38
C GLN A 35 -4.13 8.88 12.92
N GLY A 36 -5.07 9.80 12.63
CA GLY A 36 -5.56 10.08 11.27
C GLY A 36 -7.07 10.28 11.15
N PRO A 37 -7.61 10.41 9.91
CA PRO A 37 -6.90 10.30 8.65
C PRO A 37 -6.11 11.57 8.30
N TYR A 38 -4.93 11.40 7.72
CA TYR A 38 -4.11 12.49 7.19
C TYR A 38 -3.97 12.42 5.66
N PRO A 39 -3.84 13.58 4.99
CA PRO A 39 -3.60 13.61 3.56
C PRO A 39 -2.21 13.07 3.24
N SER A 40 -2.07 12.50 2.04
CA SER A 40 -0.80 11.99 1.51
C SER A 40 0.36 12.99 1.57
N SER A 41 0.07 14.29 1.43
CA SER A 41 1.07 15.35 1.49
C SER A 41 1.71 15.46 2.88
N TRP A 42 0.91 15.35 3.94
CA TRP A 42 1.40 15.44 5.32
C TRP A 42 2.25 14.23 5.68
N MET A 43 1.72 13.02 5.42
CA MET A 43 2.45 11.78 5.66
C MET A 43 3.78 11.70 4.89
N ARG A 44 3.80 12.22 3.66
CA ARG A 44 5.02 12.36 2.87
C ARG A 44 6.04 13.27 3.56
N SER A 45 5.61 14.47 3.99
CA SER A 45 6.49 15.43 4.65
C SER A 45 7.09 14.81 5.91
N TRP A 46 6.25 14.21 6.76
CA TRP A 46 6.68 13.60 8.00
C TRP A 46 7.68 12.47 7.81
N HIS A 47 7.46 11.63 6.81
CA HIS A 47 8.42 10.58 6.44
C HIS A 47 9.75 11.15 5.92
N GLN A 48 9.72 12.22 5.12
CA GLN A 48 10.93 12.84 4.57
C GLN A 48 11.75 13.58 5.63
N GLU A 49 11.08 14.14 6.63
CA GLU A 49 11.68 14.82 7.79
C GLU A 49 12.17 13.84 8.87
N GLY A 50 11.87 12.54 8.76
CA GLY A 50 12.34 11.52 9.68
C GLY A 50 11.51 11.37 10.96
N HIS A 51 10.26 11.83 10.97
CA HIS A 51 9.35 11.65 12.14
C HIS A 51 8.83 10.22 12.29
N PHE A 52 9.03 9.36 11.30
CA PHE A 52 8.54 8.00 11.32
C PHE A 52 9.67 7.00 11.53
N ASP A 53 9.45 6.10 12.48
CA ASP A 53 10.26 4.89 12.63
C ASP A 53 10.17 4.04 11.34
N PRO A 54 11.28 3.41 10.88
CA PRO A 54 11.27 2.51 9.72
C PRO A 54 10.21 1.40 9.77
N GLU A 55 9.84 0.98 10.98
CA GLU A 55 8.90 -0.10 11.26
C GLU A 55 7.45 0.39 11.44
N ILE A 56 7.20 1.70 11.30
CA ILE A 56 5.87 2.27 11.50
C ILE A 56 4.83 1.59 10.61
N GLU A 57 3.71 1.23 11.22
CA GLU A 57 2.56 0.68 10.52
C GLU A 57 1.62 1.79 10.05
N VAL A 58 1.19 1.69 8.81
CA VAL A 58 0.24 2.61 8.19
C VAL A 58 -0.89 1.86 7.50
N CYS A 59 -2.06 2.48 7.42
CA CYS A 59 -3.16 2.00 6.59
C CYS A 59 -3.75 3.16 5.77
N PHE A 60 -4.45 2.82 4.68
CA PHE A 60 -5.05 3.80 3.78
C PHE A 60 -6.55 3.54 3.66
N GLY A 61 -7.37 4.42 4.25
CA GLY A 61 -8.80 4.22 4.50
C GLY A 61 -9.11 3.71 5.91
N ASP A 62 -10.41 3.50 6.16
CA ASP A 62 -11.01 3.17 7.48
C ASP A 62 -10.21 2.05 8.16
N PRO A 63 -9.69 2.25 9.38
CA PRO A 63 -8.52 1.51 9.85
C PRO A 63 -8.63 0.01 9.63
N SER A 64 -7.95 -0.47 8.60
CA SER A 64 -7.93 -1.88 8.23
C SER A 64 -6.74 -2.12 7.30
N LEU A 65 -6.13 -3.29 7.43
CA LEU A 65 -4.94 -3.70 6.68
C LEU A 65 -3.75 -2.75 6.89
N TRP A 66 -3.07 -2.99 8.01
CA TRP A 66 -1.84 -2.32 8.41
C TRP A 66 -0.64 -2.88 7.67
N PHE A 67 0.24 -1.99 7.20
CA PHE A 67 1.48 -2.33 6.53
C PHE A 67 2.61 -1.45 7.05
N LYS A 68 3.79 -2.02 7.24
CA LYS A 68 5.02 -1.21 7.32
C LYS A 68 5.17 -0.35 6.08
N VAL A 69 5.67 0.88 6.22
CA VAL A 69 5.82 1.82 5.09
C VAL A 69 6.61 1.18 3.93
N TYR A 70 7.69 0.47 4.23
CA TYR A 70 8.51 -0.23 3.24
C TYR A 70 7.73 -1.30 2.44
N HIS A 71 6.68 -1.92 3.04
CA HIS A 71 5.84 -2.89 2.34
C HIS A 71 4.96 -2.25 1.24
N LEU A 72 4.78 -0.93 1.27
CA LEU A 72 4.05 -0.18 0.24
C LEU A 72 5.01 0.56 -0.69
N PHE A 73 6.11 1.07 -0.15
CA PHE A 73 7.03 1.96 -0.85
C PHE A 73 8.50 1.53 -0.64
N PRO A 74 9.04 0.63 -1.48
CA PRO A 74 10.34 -0.01 -1.26
C PRO A 74 11.56 0.86 -1.64
N GLY A 75 11.40 2.17 -1.83
CA GLY A 75 12.47 3.05 -2.31
C GLY A 75 12.46 4.42 -1.64
N PRO A 76 13.63 5.07 -1.50
CA PRO A 76 13.81 6.27 -0.67
C PRO A 76 13.01 7.48 -1.16
N ASN A 77 12.58 7.47 -2.42
CA ASN A 77 11.90 8.61 -3.07
C ASN A 77 10.40 8.35 -3.33
N VAL A 78 9.80 7.33 -2.73
CA VAL A 78 8.39 6.99 -2.97
C VAL A 78 7.63 7.04 -1.66
N THR A 79 6.68 7.95 -1.50
CA THR A 79 5.91 8.02 -0.25
C THR A 79 4.46 8.43 -0.49
N PHE A 80 3.56 7.76 0.25
CA PHE A 80 2.17 8.08 0.59
C PHE A 80 1.21 8.54 -0.51
N VAL A 81 1.60 8.57 -1.78
CA VAL A 81 0.72 8.90 -2.91
C VAL A 81 0.48 7.64 -3.73
N ILE A 82 -0.75 7.15 -3.66
CA ILE A 82 -1.22 6.02 -4.49
C ILE A 82 -2.22 6.56 -5.51
N THR A 83 -1.76 6.77 -6.74
CA THR A 83 -2.59 7.30 -7.84
C THR A 83 -3.35 6.18 -8.55
N LYS A 84 -4.47 6.52 -9.24
CA LYS A 84 -5.18 5.58 -10.12
C LYS A 84 -4.27 4.96 -11.18
N ALA A 85 -3.34 5.75 -11.75
CA ALA A 85 -2.39 5.27 -12.75
C ALA A 85 -1.41 4.23 -12.16
N LEU A 86 -0.89 4.48 -10.96
CA LEU A 86 -0.05 3.52 -10.24
C LEU A 86 -0.80 2.21 -9.97
N VAL A 87 -2.04 2.32 -9.49
CA VAL A 87 -2.90 1.16 -9.17
C VAL A 87 -3.20 0.35 -10.44
N LYS A 88 -3.48 1.01 -11.57
CA LYS A 88 -3.68 0.33 -12.85
C LYS A 88 -2.43 -0.44 -13.27
N ARG A 89 -1.25 0.16 -13.13
CA ARG A 89 0.04 -0.50 -13.41
C ARG A 89 0.27 -1.70 -12.49
N ASP A 90 0.05 -1.53 -11.20
CA ASP A 90 0.24 -2.60 -10.21
C ASP A 90 -0.75 -3.76 -10.42
N ALA A 91 -2.01 -3.46 -10.74
CA ALA A 91 -3.01 -4.47 -11.07
C ALA A 91 -2.66 -5.24 -12.36
N ALA A 92 -2.17 -4.56 -13.39
CA ALA A 92 -1.71 -5.22 -14.61
C ALA A 92 -0.53 -6.16 -14.34
N LYS A 93 0.41 -5.74 -13.48
CA LYS A 93 1.54 -6.57 -13.06
C LYS A 93 1.08 -7.81 -12.30
N ALA A 94 0.13 -7.66 -11.37
CA ALA A 94 -0.49 -8.77 -10.65
C ALA A 94 -1.19 -9.76 -11.58
N ALA A 95 -1.98 -9.26 -12.53
CA ALA A 95 -2.67 -10.09 -13.51
C ALA A 95 -1.70 -10.86 -14.40
N ALA A 96 -0.61 -10.21 -14.87
CA ALA A 96 0.42 -10.87 -15.68
C ALA A 96 1.11 -12.00 -14.91
N PHE A 97 1.44 -11.79 -13.64
CA PHE A 97 2.04 -12.81 -12.78
C PHE A 97 1.11 -14.03 -12.60
N LEU A 98 -0.18 -13.80 -12.32
CA LEU A 98 -1.15 -14.89 -12.17
C LEU A 98 -1.33 -15.68 -13.47
N LYS A 99 -1.42 -15.00 -14.62
CA LYS A 99 -1.50 -15.66 -15.94
C LYS A 99 -0.29 -16.56 -16.20
N HIS A 100 0.92 -16.10 -15.88
CA HIS A 100 2.13 -16.89 -16.07
C HIS A 100 2.22 -18.10 -15.13
N ARG A 101 1.79 -17.95 -13.86
CA ARG A 101 1.74 -19.05 -12.89
C ARG A 101 0.66 -20.10 -13.17
N LEU A 102 -0.47 -19.70 -13.74
CA LEU A 102 -1.57 -20.63 -14.06
C LEU A 102 -1.41 -21.27 -15.45
N GLY A 103 -0.67 -20.63 -16.36
CA GLY A 103 -0.42 -21.14 -17.72
C GLY A 103 0.76 -22.13 -17.84
N THR A 104 1.57 -22.31 -16.80
CA THR A 104 2.75 -23.20 -16.81
C THR A 104 2.47 -24.59 -16.22
N GLY A 105 1.21 -24.92 -15.94
CA GLY A 105 0.77 -26.18 -15.30
C GLY A 105 0.42 -27.36 -16.22
N THR A 106 0.70 -27.31 -17.53
CA THR A 106 0.47 -28.45 -18.44
C THR A 106 1.79 -28.98 -19.00
N GLY A 107 2.41 -29.86 -18.23
CA GLY A 107 3.61 -30.60 -18.64
C GLY A 107 3.99 -31.65 -17.61
N ALA A 108 3.17 -32.69 -17.45
CA ALA A 108 3.56 -33.89 -16.73
C ALA A 108 4.47 -34.74 -17.64
N PRO A 109 5.65 -35.20 -17.19
CA PRO A 109 6.45 -36.15 -17.96
C PRO A 109 5.85 -37.55 -17.80
N GLY A 110 5.57 -38.19 -18.94
CA GLY A 110 5.35 -39.64 -19.06
C GLY A 110 6.65 -40.40 -19.24
#